data_AF-A0A1Z8U645-F1
#
_entry.id   AF-A0A1Z8U645-F1
#
_cell.length_a   1.000
_cell.length_b   1.000
_cell.length_c   1.000
_cell.angle_alpha   90.00
_cell.angle_beta   90.00
_cell.angle_gamma   90.00
#
_symmetry.space_group_name_H-M   'P 1'
#
loop_
_entity.id
_entity.type
_entity.pdbx_description
1 polymer ?
#
loop_
_entity_poly.entity_id
_entity_poly.type
_entity_poly.pdbx_seq_one_letter_code
_entity_poly.pdbx_strand_id
1 'polypeptide(L)'
;MNIKEKPYLLDPNVQDDDPLSIYKSFGQIISENYLSIFIIIGVLFLISFMLYFLKKREKNKIEEFIAPPIDPYKEALEGINELQRQQQKLDPKPFVFKLSEILRIYVQNRFNMPAMELTGEEFIIESVSNPFFQNYEDLLREFVDRGDRVKYSKETADTNETNLLLDSALHFVKDSHSRITDQESTDSQNQKTHSE
;
A
#
# COMPACT_ATOMS: atom_id res chain seq x y z
N MET A 1 -44.83 38.87 64.00
CA MET A 1 -45.04 38.03 65.19
C MET A 1 -44.73 36.61 64.81
N ASN A 2 -43.65 36.09 65.37
CA ASN A 2 -43.07 34.77 65.21
C ASN A 2 -43.88 33.76 66.03
N ILE A 3 -44.48 32.73 65.41
CA ILE A 3 -44.74 31.43 66.04
C ILE A 3 -44.88 30.36 64.94
N LYS A 4 -43.92 29.44 64.86
CA LYS A 4 -44.19 28.03 64.55
C LYS A 4 -43.19 27.16 65.31
N GLU A 5 -43.38 27.14 66.62
CA GLU A 5 -43.07 25.93 67.37
C GLU A 5 -44.00 24.82 66.86
N LYS A 6 -43.44 23.70 66.45
CA LYS A 6 -44.10 22.41 66.63
C LYS A 6 -43.10 21.31 66.97
N PRO A 7 -43.60 20.30 67.69
CA PRO A 7 -42.90 19.60 68.75
C PRO A 7 -42.47 18.22 68.28
N TYR A 8 -41.30 17.76 68.73
CA TYR A 8 -40.91 16.37 68.55
C TYR A 8 -40.21 15.86 69.80
N LEU A 9 -40.79 14.77 70.29
CA LEU A 9 -40.54 14.02 71.51
C LEU A 9 -39.46 12.98 71.23
N LEU A 10 -38.21 13.42 71.08
CA LEU A 10 -37.08 12.52 70.91
C LEU A 10 -36.15 12.64 72.10
N ASP A 11 -35.76 11.48 72.64
CA ASP A 11 -34.81 11.32 73.74
C ASP A 11 -33.52 12.10 73.39
N PRO A 12 -32.99 12.96 74.29
CA PRO A 12 -31.77 13.72 74.02
C PRO A 12 -30.55 12.84 73.70
N ASN A 13 -30.63 11.52 73.92
CA ASN A 13 -29.59 10.56 73.57
C ASN A 13 -29.86 9.73 72.31
N VAL A 14 -30.80 10.10 71.44
CA VAL A 14 -30.90 9.47 70.11
C VAL A 14 -29.68 9.88 69.30
N GLN A 15 -28.77 8.93 69.07
CA GLN A 15 -27.73 9.05 68.05
C GLN A 15 -28.46 9.08 66.70
N ASP A 16 -28.39 10.22 66.01
CA ASP A 16 -28.80 10.31 64.62
C ASP A 16 -27.91 9.36 63.82
N ASP A 17 -28.42 8.18 63.50
CA ASP A 17 -27.78 7.29 62.54
C ASP A 17 -27.85 7.98 61.18
N ASP A 18 -26.74 8.60 60.77
CA ASP A 18 -26.63 9.24 59.47
C ASP A 18 -27.09 8.25 58.38
N PRO A 19 -27.99 8.68 57.45
CA PRO A 19 -28.45 7.78 56.41
C PRO A 19 -27.26 7.35 55.57
N LEU A 20 -27.06 6.04 55.43
CA LEU A 20 -26.04 5.47 54.55
C LEU A 20 -26.14 6.14 53.17
N SER A 21 -25.09 6.82 52.74
CA SER A 21 -25.06 7.52 51.47
C SER A 21 -25.09 6.51 50.32
N ILE A 22 -26.26 6.39 49.68
CA ILE A 22 -26.49 5.42 48.59
C ILE A 22 -25.65 5.75 47.33
N TYR A 23 -25.13 6.98 47.22
CA TYR A 23 -24.23 7.38 46.14
C TYR A 23 -22.78 7.40 46.62
N LYS A 24 -21.95 6.53 46.03
CA LYS A 24 -20.50 6.65 46.16
C LYS A 24 -20.04 7.97 45.55
N SER A 25 -19.27 8.74 46.30
CA SER A 25 -18.68 9.98 45.79
C SER A 25 -17.71 9.67 44.65
N PHE A 26 -17.63 10.54 43.63
CA PHE A 26 -16.73 10.37 42.49
C PHE A 26 -15.29 10.05 42.92
N GLY A 27 -14.82 10.62 44.04
CA GLY A 27 -13.51 10.32 44.61
C GLY A 27 -13.35 8.88 45.11
N GLN A 28 -14.39 8.30 45.73
CA GLN A 28 -14.37 6.92 46.21
C GLN A 28 -14.35 5.92 45.06
N ILE A 29 -15.13 6.18 44.01
CA ILE A 29 -15.16 5.35 42.79
C ILE A 29 -13.79 5.31 42.13
N ILE A 30 -13.11 6.46 42.04
CA ILE A 30 -11.76 6.54 41.46
C ILE A 30 -10.76 5.78 42.32
N SER A 31 -10.82 5.89 43.66
CA SER A 31 -9.89 5.18 44.56
C SER A 31 -10.10 3.67 44.60
N GLU A 32 -11.32 3.17 44.45
CA GLU A 32 -11.60 1.73 44.47
C GLU A 32 -11.26 1.06 43.14
N ASN A 33 -11.44 1.76 42.02
CA ASN A 33 -11.31 1.20 40.68
C ASN A 33 -10.07 1.70 39.91
N TYR A 34 -9.13 2.37 40.59
CA TYR A 34 -7.96 2.98 39.95
C TYR A 34 -7.18 1.98 39.08
N LEU A 35 -7.06 0.73 39.52
CA LEU A 35 -6.36 -0.33 38.78
C LEU A 35 -7.06 -0.67 37.46
N SER A 36 -8.39 -0.80 37.49
CA SER A 36 -9.19 -1.09 36.29
C SER A 36 -9.17 0.07 35.30
N ILE A 37 -9.23 1.30 35.81
CA ILE A 37 -9.13 2.53 35.01
C ILE A 37 -7.76 2.59 34.32
N PHE A 38 -6.67 2.28 35.05
CA PHE A 38 -5.32 2.27 34.49
C PHE A 38 -5.15 1.21 33.40
N ILE A 39 -5.74 0.03 33.56
CA ILE A 39 -5.75 -1.03 32.55
C ILE A 39 -6.48 -0.56 31.28
N ILE A 40 -7.67 0.04 31.42
CA ILE A 40 -8.45 0.54 30.28
C ILE A 40 -7.68 1.62 29.52
N ILE A 41 -7.06 2.56 30.24
CA ILE A 41 -6.22 3.60 29.65
C ILE A 41 -5.00 2.99 28.93
N GLY A 42 -4.36 1.99 29.53
CA GLY A 42 -3.24 1.27 28.93
C GLY A 42 -3.63 0.52 27.65
N VAL A 43 -4.78 -0.14 27.64
CA VAL A 43 -5.33 -0.81 26.45
C VAL A 43 -5.65 0.21 25.36
N LEU A 44 -6.27 1.34 25.69
CA LEU A 44 -6.58 2.39 24.74
C LEU A 44 -5.29 3.00 24.13
N PHE A 45 -4.25 3.17 24.96
CA PHE A 45 -2.94 3.62 24.52
C PHE A 45 -2.26 2.60 23.59
N LEU A 46 -2.33 1.30 23.91
CA LEU A 46 -1.81 0.26 23.03
C LEU A 46 -2.56 0.17 21.71
N ILE A 47 -3.89 0.30 21.70
CA ILE A 47 -4.69 0.33 20.48
C ILE A 47 -4.30 1.55 19.64
N SER A 48 -4.21 2.73 20.25
CA SER A 48 -3.80 3.96 19.58
C SER A 48 -2.37 3.85 19.02
N PHE A 49 -1.44 3.27 19.79
CA PHE A 49 -0.07 3.02 19.37
C PHE A 49 0.01 1.99 18.23
N MET A 50 -0.77 0.90 18.31
CA MET A 50 -0.87 -0.12 17.26
C MET A 50 -1.43 0.49 15.96
N LEU A 51 -2.51 1.27 16.05
CA LEU A 51 -3.08 1.99 14.91
C LEU A 51 -2.10 3.02 14.33
N TYR A 52 -1.37 3.74 15.19
CA TYR A 52 -0.30 4.64 14.77
C TYR A 52 0.83 3.90 14.03
N PHE A 53 1.25 2.73 14.54
CA PHE A 53 2.29 1.90 13.92
C PHE A 53 1.84 1.27 12.60
N LEU A 54 0.58 0.81 12.51
CA LEU A 54 -0.02 0.29 11.28
C LEU A 54 -0.16 1.40 10.23
N LYS A 55 -0.67 2.58 10.61
CA LYS A 55 -0.76 3.75 9.72
C LYS A 55 0.61 4.29 9.33
N LYS A 56 1.63 4.10 10.16
CA LYS A 56 3.03 4.41 9.82
C LYS A 56 3.62 3.40 8.83
N ARG A 57 3.21 2.12 8.82
CA ARG A 57 3.60 1.16 7.75
C ARG A 57 3.01 1.52 6.40
N GLU A 58 1.79 2.08 6.34
CA GLU A 58 1.23 2.60 5.08
C GLU A 58 1.95 3.87 4.62
N LYS A 59 2.31 4.77 5.54
CA LYS A 59 3.03 6.02 5.22
C LYS A 59 4.52 5.81 4.92
N ASN A 60 5.14 4.77 5.46
CA ASN A 60 6.53 4.40 5.16
C ASN A 60 6.67 3.55 3.88
N LYS A 61 5.56 3.27 3.17
CA LYS A 61 5.62 2.81 1.76
C LYS A 61 5.68 3.98 0.77
N ILE A 62 5.57 5.21 1.30
CA ILE A 62 5.92 6.48 0.67
C ILE A 62 7.18 7.03 1.36
N GLU A 63 8.14 6.16 1.68
CA GLU A 63 9.52 6.61 1.68
C GLU A 63 9.95 6.53 0.21
N GLU A 64 9.84 7.68 -0.46
CA GLU A 64 10.59 7.98 -1.66
C GLU A 64 11.96 7.29 -1.55
N PHE A 65 12.16 6.27 -2.39
CA PHE A 65 13.49 5.83 -2.73
C PHE A 65 14.12 6.99 -3.50
N ILE A 66 14.57 8.03 -2.79
CA ILE A 66 15.46 9.05 -3.33
C ILE A 66 16.86 8.41 -3.40
N ALA A 67 16.98 7.31 -4.14
CA ALA A 67 18.09 7.26 -5.08
C ALA A 67 17.91 8.45 -6.03
N PRO A 68 19.00 9.00 -6.62
CA PRO A 68 18.82 9.96 -7.72
C PRO A 68 17.73 9.42 -8.66
N PRO A 69 16.82 10.25 -9.21
CA PRO A 69 15.72 9.77 -10.03
C PRO A 69 16.31 9.07 -11.25
N ILE A 70 16.53 7.77 -11.13
CA ILE A 70 16.90 6.92 -12.23
C ILE A 70 15.62 6.86 -13.04
N ASP A 71 15.69 7.36 -14.26
CA ASP A 71 14.62 7.27 -15.21
C ASP A 71 14.15 5.80 -15.30
N PRO A 72 12.90 5.48 -14.92
CA PRO A 72 12.42 4.10 -14.92
C PRO A 72 12.63 3.39 -16.26
N TYR A 73 12.59 4.14 -17.36
CA TYR A 73 12.88 3.61 -18.69
C TYR A 73 14.35 3.18 -18.82
N LYS A 74 15.30 3.98 -18.34
CA LYS A 74 16.73 3.62 -18.37
C LYS A 74 17.03 2.42 -17.49
N GLU A 75 16.47 2.38 -16.29
CA GLU A 75 16.62 1.23 -15.37
C GLU A 75 16.12 -0.06 -16.02
N ALA A 76 14.91 -0.03 -16.60
CA ALA A 76 14.33 -1.18 -17.28
C ALA A 76 15.16 -1.61 -18.49
N LEU A 77 15.63 -0.66 -19.30
CA LEU A 77 16.42 -0.94 -20.49
C LEU A 77 17.80 -1.53 -20.12
N GLU A 78 18.46 -0.99 -19.10
CA GLU A 78 19.71 -1.53 -18.58
C GLU A 78 19.53 -2.94 -18.03
N GLY A 79 18.49 -3.17 -17.22
CA GLY A 79 18.15 -4.49 -16.68
C GLY A 79 17.85 -5.52 -17.77
N ILE A 80 17.07 -5.15 -18.79
CA ILE A 80 16.77 -6.02 -19.94
C ILE A 80 18.05 -6.35 -20.72
N ASN A 81 18.90 -5.35 -21.00
CA ASN A 81 20.16 -5.56 -21.72
C ASN A 81 21.13 -6.47 -20.94
N GLU A 82 21.21 -6.29 -19.62
CA GLU A 82 22.00 -7.16 -18.75
C GLU A 82 21.49 -8.59 -18.75
N LEU A 83 20.17 -8.76 -18.65
CA LEU A 83 19.55 -10.07 -18.66
C LEU A 83 19.76 -10.77 -20.01
N GLN A 84 19.65 -10.04 -21.12
CA GLN A 84 19.95 -10.53 -22.47
C GLN A 84 21.40 -11.04 -22.58
N ARG A 85 22.38 -10.29 -22.06
CA ARG A 85 23.79 -10.73 -22.03
C ARG A 85 24.01 -12.03 -21.23
N GLN A 86 23.14 -12.29 -20.25
CA GLN A 86 23.19 -13.48 -19.41
C GLN A 86 22.35 -14.64 -19.96
N GLN A 87 21.59 -14.45 -21.05
CA GLN A 87 20.64 -15.42 -21.56
C GLN A 87 21.25 -16.80 -21.85
N GLN A 88 22.46 -16.86 -22.42
CA GLN A 88 23.15 -18.13 -22.69
C GLN A 88 23.69 -18.83 -21.43
N LYS A 89 23.78 -18.11 -20.31
CA LYS A 89 24.30 -18.63 -19.03
C LYS A 89 23.18 -19.00 -18.06
N LEU A 90 21.98 -18.46 -18.26
CA LEU A 90 20.84 -18.66 -17.38
C LEU A 90 19.88 -19.68 -17.97
N ASP A 91 19.31 -20.53 -17.11
CA ASP A 91 18.21 -21.38 -17.53
C ASP A 91 16.97 -20.52 -17.92
N PRO A 92 16.12 -21.00 -18.83
CA PRO A 92 14.93 -20.26 -19.29
C PRO A 92 14.01 -19.79 -18.16
N LYS A 93 13.85 -20.62 -17.13
CA LYS A 93 12.98 -20.32 -15.98
C LYS A 93 13.46 -19.10 -15.17
N PRO A 94 14.67 -19.09 -14.57
CA PRO A 94 15.16 -17.91 -13.86
C PRO A 94 15.31 -16.68 -14.76
N PHE A 95 15.57 -16.86 -16.07
CA PHE A 95 15.54 -15.77 -17.02
C PHE A 95 14.17 -15.10 -17.09
N VAL A 96 13.10 -15.87 -17.28
CA VAL A 96 11.74 -15.33 -17.36
C VAL A 96 11.26 -14.74 -16.04
N PHE A 97 11.67 -15.30 -14.88
CA PHE A 97 11.39 -14.69 -13.58
C PHE A 97 11.99 -13.28 -13.47
N LYS A 98 13.29 -13.14 -13.79
CA LYS A 98 13.96 -11.84 -13.77
C LYS A 98 13.38 -10.85 -14.79
N LEU A 99 13.04 -11.32 -15.99
CA LEU A 99 12.44 -10.47 -17.02
C LEU A 99 11.08 -9.92 -16.56
N SER A 100 10.25 -10.80 -15.97
CA SER A 100 8.96 -10.41 -15.40
C SER A 100 9.12 -9.43 -14.23
N GLU A 101 10.17 -9.57 -13.43
CA GLU A 101 10.48 -8.65 -12.33
C GLU A 101 10.83 -7.26 -12.86
N ILE A 102 11.75 -7.16 -13.82
CA ILE A 102 12.15 -5.89 -14.45
C ILE A 102 10.93 -5.18 -15.06
N LEU A 103 10.09 -5.91 -15.80
CA LEU A 103 8.90 -5.34 -16.43
C LEU A 103 7.91 -4.77 -15.41
N ARG A 104 7.67 -5.50 -14.32
CA ARG A 104 6.74 -5.07 -13.27
C ARG A 104 7.30 -3.90 -12.46
N ILE A 105 8.61 -3.86 -12.19
CA ILE A 105 9.27 -2.70 -11.56
C ILE A 105 9.13 -1.46 -12.46
N TYR A 106 9.36 -1.61 -13.77
CA TYR A 106 9.15 -0.54 -14.73
C TYR A 106 7.72 0.00 -14.68
N VAL A 107 6.72 -0.90 -14.74
CA VAL A 107 5.31 -0.51 -14.67
C VAL A 107 5.01 0.20 -13.35
N GLN A 108 5.53 -0.32 -12.24
CA GLN A 108 5.31 0.26 -10.93
C GLN A 108 5.87 1.67 -10.80
N ASN A 109 7.13 1.86 -11.21
CA ASN A 109 7.78 3.15 -11.09
C ASN A 109 7.24 4.16 -12.12
N ARG A 110 6.85 3.73 -13.32
CA ARG A 110 6.39 4.63 -14.38
C ARG A 110 4.91 5.01 -14.28
N PHE A 111 4.06 4.11 -13.82
CA PHE A 111 2.60 4.29 -13.79
C PHE A 111 2.02 4.33 -12.38
N ASN A 112 2.88 4.27 -11.35
CA ASN A 112 2.49 4.31 -9.94
C ASN A 112 1.47 3.22 -9.56
N MET A 113 1.60 2.06 -10.20
CA MET A 113 0.76 0.87 -10.05
C MET A 113 1.51 -0.19 -9.23
N PRO A 114 0.92 -0.85 -8.21
CA PRO A 114 1.65 -1.79 -7.35
C PRO A 114 1.93 -3.16 -8.02
N ALA A 115 2.52 -3.17 -9.22
CA ALA A 115 2.67 -4.34 -10.08
C ALA A 115 3.48 -5.49 -9.46
N MET A 116 4.37 -5.23 -8.49
CA MET A 116 5.09 -6.26 -7.73
C MET A 116 4.20 -7.05 -6.78
N GLU A 117 3.10 -6.44 -6.31
CA GLU A 117 2.20 -7.03 -5.32
C GLU A 117 1.05 -7.81 -5.95
N LEU A 118 0.89 -7.66 -7.26
CA LEU A 118 -0.17 -8.30 -8.02
C LEU A 118 0.28 -9.67 -8.55
N THR A 119 -0.68 -10.60 -8.57
CA THR A 119 -0.57 -11.83 -9.35
C THR A 119 -0.55 -11.52 -10.86
N GLY A 120 -0.23 -12.50 -11.70
CA GLY A 120 -0.23 -12.33 -13.16
C GLY A 120 -1.58 -11.84 -13.69
N GLU A 121 -2.68 -12.44 -13.23
CA GLU A 121 -4.04 -12.08 -13.63
C GLU A 121 -4.44 -10.68 -13.14
N GLU A 122 -4.18 -10.38 -11.87
CA GLU A 122 -4.47 -9.05 -11.30
C GLU A 122 -3.66 -7.95 -11.98
N PHE A 123 -2.41 -8.23 -12.36
CA PHE A 123 -1.58 -7.29 -13.12
C PHE A 123 -2.23 -6.91 -14.46
N ILE A 124 -2.84 -7.87 -15.18
CA ILE A 124 -3.54 -7.58 -16.43
C ILE A 124 -4.81 -6.77 -16.16
N ILE A 125 -5.63 -7.17 -15.19
CA ILE A 125 -6.88 -6.50 -14.84
C ILE A 125 -6.63 -5.05 -14.41
N GLU A 126 -5.63 -4.82 -13.56
CA GLU A 126 -5.28 -3.49 -13.09
C GLU A 126 -4.67 -2.66 -14.23
N SER A 127 -3.89 -3.27 -15.14
CA SER A 127 -3.38 -2.57 -16.33
C SER A 127 -4.52 -2.05 -17.20
N VAL A 128 -5.51 -2.86 -17.54
CA VAL A 128 -6.63 -2.45 -18.42
C VAL A 128 -7.54 -1.38 -17.81
N SER A 129 -7.48 -1.18 -16.49
CA SER A 129 -8.19 -0.09 -15.82
C SER A 129 -7.68 1.30 -16.26
N ASN A 130 -6.43 1.37 -16.72
CA ASN A 130 -5.80 2.59 -17.20
C ASN A 130 -5.92 2.69 -18.73
N PRO A 131 -6.51 3.77 -19.29
CA PRO A 131 -6.66 3.97 -20.73
C PRO A 131 -5.35 3.88 -21.53
N PHE A 132 -4.21 4.22 -20.92
CA PHE A 132 -2.90 4.11 -21.54
C PHE A 132 -2.58 2.67 -21.98
N PHE A 133 -3.00 1.70 -21.17
CA PHE A 133 -2.68 0.28 -21.34
C PHE A 133 -3.62 -0.46 -22.28
N GLN A 134 -4.71 0.15 -22.74
CA GLN A 134 -5.65 -0.50 -23.66
C GLN A 134 -4.97 -0.97 -24.95
N ASN A 135 -3.95 -0.25 -25.42
CA ASN A 135 -3.17 -0.63 -26.60
C ASN A 135 -2.15 -1.76 -26.34
N TYR A 136 -1.96 -2.15 -25.08
CA TYR A 136 -0.98 -3.14 -24.64
C TYR A 136 -1.61 -4.35 -23.97
N GLU A 137 -2.95 -4.42 -23.86
CA GLU A 137 -3.64 -5.54 -23.19
C GLU A 137 -3.21 -6.88 -23.77
N ASP A 138 -3.35 -7.05 -25.09
CA ASP A 138 -3.02 -8.32 -25.76
C ASP A 138 -1.55 -8.69 -25.58
N LEU A 139 -0.65 -7.70 -25.71
CA LEU A 139 0.79 -7.90 -25.54
C LEU A 139 1.12 -8.34 -24.10
N LEU A 140 0.59 -7.65 -23.09
CA LEU A 140 0.86 -7.96 -21.69
C LEU A 140 0.25 -9.29 -21.29
N ARG A 141 -0.97 -9.60 -21.77
CA ARG A 141 -1.64 -10.88 -21.54
C ARG A 141 -0.81 -12.02 -22.13
N GLU A 142 -0.41 -11.90 -23.39
CA GLU A 142 0.45 -12.91 -24.04
C GLU A 142 1.79 -13.06 -23.31
N PHE A 143 2.41 -11.96 -22.87
CA PHE A 143 3.64 -11.99 -22.10
C PHE A 143 3.48 -12.75 -20.77
N VAL A 144 2.41 -12.47 -20.01
CA VAL A 144 2.13 -13.15 -18.74
C VAL A 144 1.84 -14.63 -18.97
N ASP A 145 0.97 -14.96 -19.93
CA ASP A 145 0.58 -16.34 -20.22
C ASP A 145 1.78 -17.19 -20.66
N ARG A 146 2.58 -16.69 -21.61
CA ARG A 146 3.82 -17.37 -22.04
C ARG A 146 4.84 -17.44 -20.91
N GLY A 147 5.01 -16.36 -20.17
CA GLY A 147 5.94 -16.29 -19.05
C GLY A 147 5.61 -17.33 -17.99
N ASP A 148 4.34 -17.45 -17.61
CA ASP A 148 3.88 -18.37 -16.59
C ASP A 148 3.99 -19.83 -17.05
N ARG A 149 3.75 -20.12 -18.33
CA ARG A 149 4.08 -21.44 -18.90
C ARG A 149 5.55 -21.79 -18.69
N VAL A 150 6.48 -20.88 -18.95
CA VAL A 150 7.92 -21.12 -18.73
C VAL A 150 8.27 -21.23 -17.23
N LYS A 151 7.69 -20.38 -16.38
CA LYS A 151 7.95 -20.38 -14.93
C LYS A 151 7.48 -21.67 -14.25
N TYR A 152 6.35 -22.22 -14.70
CA TYR A 152 5.67 -23.32 -14.00
C TYR A 152 5.67 -24.65 -14.75
N SER A 153 6.14 -24.71 -16.00
CA SER A 153 6.35 -25.98 -16.71
C SER A 153 7.44 -26.84 -16.07
N LYS A 154 7.30 -28.16 -16.22
CA LYS A 154 8.32 -29.15 -15.85
C LYS A 154 9.41 -29.29 -16.92
N GLU A 155 9.10 -28.92 -18.16
CA GLU A 155 10.02 -28.99 -19.29
C GLU A 155 10.79 -27.68 -19.45
N THR A 156 12.05 -27.76 -19.86
CA THR A 156 12.86 -26.60 -20.18
C THR A 156 12.31 -25.92 -21.43
N ALA A 157 11.92 -24.65 -21.30
CA ALA A 157 11.43 -23.87 -22.43
C ALA A 157 12.50 -23.71 -23.52
N ASP A 158 12.06 -23.62 -24.78
CA ASP A 158 12.93 -23.34 -25.90
C ASP A 158 13.50 -21.92 -25.82
N THR A 159 14.74 -21.74 -26.30
CA THR A 159 15.40 -20.44 -26.42
C THR A 159 14.54 -19.46 -27.24
N ASN A 160 13.81 -19.95 -28.24
CA ASN A 160 12.91 -19.13 -29.05
C ASN A 160 11.79 -18.49 -28.20
N GLU A 161 11.19 -19.21 -27.26
CA GLU A 161 10.16 -18.65 -26.37
C GLU A 161 10.73 -17.56 -25.45
N THR A 162 11.96 -17.74 -24.96
CA THR A 162 12.62 -16.70 -24.14
C THR A 162 12.96 -15.45 -24.96
N ASN A 163 13.29 -15.60 -26.25
CA ASN A 163 13.54 -14.47 -27.15
C ASN A 163 12.26 -13.69 -27.42
N LEU A 164 11.14 -14.38 -27.69
CA LEU A 164 9.84 -13.74 -27.90
C LEU A 164 9.40 -12.94 -26.68
N LEU A 165 9.59 -13.48 -25.47
CA LEU A 165 9.32 -12.77 -24.22
C LEU A 165 10.22 -11.54 -24.06
N LEU A 166 11.51 -11.68 -24.36
CA LEU A 166 12.47 -10.57 -24.31
C LEU A 166 12.08 -9.44 -25.27
N ASP A 167 11.78 -9.79 -26.52
CA ASP A 167 11.38 -8.84 -27.56
C ASP A 167 10.07 -8.13 -27.19
N SER A 168 9.10 -8.86 -26.65
CA SER A 168 7.82 -8.30 -26.18
C SER A 168 8.03 -7.29 -25.06
N ALA A 169 8.85 -7.63 -24.06
CA ALA A 169 9.17 -6.73 -22.95
C ALA A 169 9.90 -5.47 -23.43
N LEU A 170 10.89 -5.63 -24.31
CA LEU A 170 11.67 -4.53 -24.86
C LEU A 170 10.84 -3.63 -25.76
N HIS A 171 9.94 -4.19 -26.57
CA HIS A 171 8.98 -3.44 -27.36
C HIS A 171 8.06 -2.61 -26.47
N PHE A 172 7.45 -3.23 -25.46
CA PHE A 172 6.57 -2.55 -24.51
C PHE A 172 7.27 -1.35 -23.85
N VAL A 173 8.44 -1.56 -23.22
CA VAL A 173 9.16 -0.51 -22.49
C VAL A 173 9.53 0.67 -23.40
N LYS A 174 9.92 0.41 -24.65
CA LYS A 174 10.28 1.46 -25.62
C LYS A 174 9.07 2.20 -26.15
N ASP A 175 8.03 1.49 -26.57
CA ASP A 175 6.81 2.11 -27.10
C ASP A 175 6.11 2.93 -26.02
N SER A 176 6.01 2.39 -24.79
CA SER A 176 5.39 3.08 -23.68
C SER A 176 6.14 4.35 -23.29
N HIS A 177 7.49 4.32 -23.28
CA HIS A 177 8.28 5.51 -23.03
C HIS A 177 8.05 6.58 -24.12
N SER A 178 8.14 6.20 -25.40
CA SER A 178 7.96 7.14 -26.52
C SER A 178 6.60 7.83 -26.45
N ARG A 179 5.51 7.07 -26.29
CA ARG A 179 4.15 7.62 -26.23
C ARG A 179 3.96 8.63 -25.10
N ILE A 180 4.54 8.36 -23.93
CA ILE A 180 4.41 9.29 -22.80
C ILE A 180 5.23 10.56 -23.06
N THR A 181 6.45 10.43 -23.60
CA THR A 181 7.25 11.60 -23.98
C THR A 181 6.56 12.45 -25.05
N ASP A 182 5.87 11.83 -26.01
CA ASP A 182 5.09 12.53 -27.03
C ASP A 182 3.89 13.28 -26.41
N GLN A 183 3.20 12.68 -25.43
CA GLN A 183 2.12 13.33 -24.68
C GLN A 183 2.62 14.53 -23.84
N GLU A 184 3.71 14.35 -23.09
CA GLU A 184 4.32 15.41 -22.26
C GLU A 184 4.77 16.62 -23.12
N SER A 185 5.31 16.35 -24.32
CA SER A 185 5.75 17.40 -25.25
C SER A 185 4.58 18.16 -25.89
N THR A 186 3.47 17.48 -26.16
CA THR A 186 2.24 18.07 -26.71
C THR A 186 1.54 18.97 -25.69
N ASP A 187 1.45 18.52 -24.42
CA ASP A 187 0.84 19.30 -23.34
C ASP A 187 1.65 20.56 -23.01
N SER A 188 2.98 20.45 -23.06
CA SER A 188 3.90 21.59 -22.85
C SER A 188 3.81 22.66 -23.95
N GLN A 189 3.44 22.28 -25.18
CA GLN A 189 3.22 23.23 -26.27
C GLN A 189 1.85 23.91 -26.19
N ASN A 190 0.82 23.17 -25.78
CA ASN A 190 -0.56 23.68 -25.66
C ASN A 190 -0.72 24.66 -24.48
N GLN A 191 0.06 24.49 -23.39
CA GLN A 191 0.06 25.44 -22.27
C GLN A 191 0.75 26.77 -22.59
N LYS A 192 1.70 26.81 -23.52
CA LYS A 192 2.35 28.08 -23.96
C LYS A 192 1.49 28.91 -24.91
N THR A 193 0.57 28.29 -25.64
CA THR A 193 -0.29 28.97 -26.63
C THR A 193 -1.55 29.60 -26.01
N HIS A 194 -1.86 29.31 -24.74
CA HIS A 194 -3.01 29.91 -24.02
C HIS A 194 -2.60 31.02 -23.04
N SER A 195 -1.31 31.34 -22.97
CA SER A 195 -0.73 32.42 -22.15
C SER A 195 -0.28 33.65 -22.95
N GLU A 196 -0.57 33.70 -24.25
CA GLU A 196 -0.36 34.87 -25.13
C GLU A 196 -1.69 35.47 -25.61
#